data_AF-A0A2N0H362-F1
#
_entry.id   AF-A0A2N0H362-F1
#
_cell.length_a   1.000
_cell.length_b   1.000
_cell.length_c   1.000
_cell.angle_alpha   90.00
_cell.angle_beta   90.00
_cell.angle_gamma   90.00
#
_symmetry.space_group_name_H-M   'P 1'
#
loop_
_entity.id
_entity.type
_entity.pdbx_description
1 polymer ?
#
loop_
_entity_poly.entity_id
_entity_poly.type
_entity_poly.pdbx_seq_one_letter_code
_entity_poly.pdbx_strand_id
1 'polypeptide(L)' 'VSGGQGDAESKIAAMEQAGIRVSSSPSLLGETLAEALKG' A
#
# COMPACT_ATOMS: atom_id res chain seq x y z
N VAL A 1 21.74 4.86 -11.92
CA VAL A 1 20.52 5.44 -11.32
C VAL A 1 19.35 4.67 -11.90
N SER A 2 18.63 3.90 -11.09
CA SER A 2 17.57 2.99 -11.53
C SER A 2 16.52 3.77 -12.33
N GLY A 3 16.37 3.45 -13.62
CA GLY A 3 15.47 4.16 -14.53
C GLY A 3 14.00 3.91 -14.21
N GLY A 4 13.46 4.59 -13.19
CA GLY A 4 12.04 4.53 -12.81
C GLY A 4 11.61 3.25 -12.08
N GLN A 5 12.43 2.21 -12.05
CA GLN A 5 12.15 0.98 -11.29
C GLN A 5 12.32 1.22 -9.78
N GLY A 6 11.19 1.26 -9.07
CA GLY A 6 11.14 1.25 -7.60
C GLY A 6 10.67 2.55 -6.95
N ASP A 7 10.00 3.42 -7.70
CA ASP A 7 9.21 4.52 -7.11
C ASP A 7 8.13 3.98 -6.16
N ALA A 8 7.52 4.89 -5.39
CA ALA A 8 6.51 4.51 -4.42
C ALA A 8 5.26 3.93 -5.11
N GLU A 9 4.83 4.52 -6.22
CA GLU A 9 3.61 4.14 -6.93
C GLU A 9 3.69 2.72 -7.51
N SER A 10 4.82 2.34 -8.14
CA SER A 10 5.03 0.99 -8.65
C SER A 10 5.03 -0.06 -7.55
N LYS A 11 5.58 0.27 -6.37
CA LYS A 11 5.55 -0.62 -5.20
C LYS A 11 4.14 -0.77 -4.64
N ILE A 12 3.40 0.34 -4.52
CA ILE A 12 2.01 0.34 -4.04
C ILE A 12 1.14 -0.51 -4.98
N ALA A 13 1.24 -0.28 -6.30
CA ALA A 13 0.48 -1.05 -7.29
C ALA A 13 0.77 -2.56 -7.22
N ALA A 14 2.04 -2.95 -7.05
CA ALA A 14 2.41 -4.36 -6.89
C ALA A 14 1.82 -4.98 -5.62
N MET A 15 1.78 -4.23 -4.50
CA MET A 15 1.16 -4.68 -3.26
C MET A 15 -0.37 -4.85 -3.42
N GLU A 16 -1.04 -3.88 -4.03
CA GLU A 16 -2.49 -3.95 -4.29
C GLU A 16 -2.86 -5.12 -5.21
N GLN A 17 -2.08 -5.36 -6.27
CA GLN A 17 -2.24 -6.53 -7.16
C GLN A 17 -2.06 -7.86 -6.43
N ALA A 18 -1.22 -7.90 -5.39
CA ALA A 18 -1.06 -9.06 -4.52
C ALA A 18 -2.18 -9.19 -3.47
N GLY A 19 -3.19 -8.31 -3.48
CA GLY A 19 -4.29 -8.30 -2.51
C GLY A 19 -3.92 -7.67 -1.16
N ILE A 20 -2.79 -6.98 -1.08
CA ILE A 20 -2.36 -6.27 0.13
C ILE A 20 -3.04 -4.90 0.17
N ARG A 21 -3.74 -4.58 1.26
CA ARG A 21 -4.28 -3.23 1.49
C ARG A 21 -3.15 -2.27 1.88
N VAL A 22 -3.01 -1.19 1.11
CA VAL A 22 -2.04 -0.12 1.38
C VAL A 22 -2.80 1.13 1.84
N SER A 23 -2.31 1.78 2.89
CA SER A 23 -2.93 3.02 3.39
C SER A 23 -2.52 4.22 2.53
N SER A 24 -3.47 5.09 2.21
CA SER A 24 -3.26 6.26 1.36
C SER A 24 -2.51 7.41 2.05
N SER A 25 -2.41 7.38 3.39
CA SER A 25 -1.60 8.33 4.16
C SER A 25 -1.13 7.72 5.48
N PRO A 26 0.00 8.18 6.05
CA PRO A 26 0.50 7.67 7.33
C PRO A 26 -0.51 7.77 8.49
N SER A 27 -1.34 8.81 8.51
CA SER A 27 -2.35 9.02 9.55
C SER A 27 -3.48 7.99 9.54
N LEU A 28 -3.74 7.34 8.40
CA LEU A 28 -4.83 6.39 8.23
C LEU A 28 -4.41 4.93 8.48
N LEU A 29 -3.15 4.66 8.81
CA LEU A 29 -2.64 3.28 8.98
C LEU A 29 -3.45 2.47 10.01
N GLY A 30 -3.85 3.10 11.12
CA GLY A 30 -4.65 2.44 12.15
C GLY A 30 -6.06 2.07 11.65
N GLU A 31 -6.70 2.95 10.89
CA GLU A 31 -8.02 2.71 10.29
C GLU A 31 -7.94 1.61 9.22
N THR A 32 -6.94 1.66 8.33
CA THR A 32 -6.72 0.64 7.30
C THR A 32 -6.51 -0.75 7.91
N LEU A 33 -5.75 -0.85 9.01
CA LEU A 33 -5.58 -2.11 9.73
C LEU A 33 -6.89 -2.59 10.35
N ALA A 34 -7.61 -1.68 11.02
CA ALA A 34 -8.89 -2.03 11.64
C ALA A 34 -9.92 -2.53 10.61
N GLU A 35 -9.97 -1.95 9.41
CA GLU A 35 -10.82 -2.44 8.31
C GLU A 35 -10.39 -3.82 7.81
N ALA A 36 -9.09 -4.07 7.66
CA ALA A 36 -8.59 -5.36 7.22
C ALA A 36 -8.91 -6.51 8.20
N LEU A 37 -9.00 -6.21 9.50
CA LEU A 37 -9.30 -7.19 10.55
C LEU A 37 -10.79 -7.45 10.78
N LYS A 38 -11.68 -6.59 10.27
CA LYS A 38 -13.15 -6.75 10.39
C LYS A 38 -13.74 -7.79 9.42
N GLY A 39 -12.89 -8.49 8.67
CA GLY A 39 -13.27 -9.58 7.77
C GLY A 39 -13.98 -10.73 8.48
#